data_AF-W2H8I5-F1
#
_entry.id   AF-W2H8I5-F1
#
_cell.length_a   1.000
_cell.length_b   1.000
_cell.length_c   1.000
_cell.angle_alpha   90.00
_cell.angle_beta   90.00
_cell.angle_gamma   90.00
#
_symmetry.space_group_name_H-M   'P 1'
#
loop_
_entity.id
_entity.type
_entity.pdbx_description
1 polymer ?
#
loop_
_entity_poly.entity_id
_entity_poly.type
_entity_poly.pdbx_seq_one_letter_code
_entity_poly.pdbx_strand_id
1 'polypeptide(L)'
;GVCVCNATQCDTVSNNYTSLTTDQVGVYTTSKAGDRFAYKVANVDSTTVSSPTYSIDVSTQYQTMIGFGGTFTDAAAINVYKLSSKLQQMVLDQYFSDTGLQYTLGRVPIGSTDFSTGVYSYNDVVDDFEMKHFSINVDKSSASHKIELIQRALNTTSRDIKLFASSWAPPTWMTTENTTLNCHVKGKPGEKYWKALALYYSKFLDAYSEEGINFWAMTVQNEPSKSILQTSAWQSLRLTAAEERDFIKLDLGPRMAQDHPDLKIIAGDDQKSTILDRLAPFEDVDALKYISGLGFHWYRDLDFFFFSLGGDFDKLLTFNQKYPDVFMLATEACEGYLPSWLGTGSGVSLTDSDKSWSRAETTRMTLLKT
;
A
#
# COMPACT_ATOMS: atom_id res chain seq x y z
N GLY A 1 -5.07 22.72 13.22
CA GLY A 1 -3.64 22.59 12.85
C GLY A 1 -3.16 21.17 13.04
N VAL A 2 -1.86 20.95 12.86
CA VAL A 2 -1.18 19.67 13.12
C VAL A 2 -0.89 19.45 14.61
N CYS A 3 -0.70 18.19 15.02
CA CYS A 3 -0.08 17.88 16.32
C CYS A 3 1.44 18.00 16.18
N VAL A 4 2.09 18.77 17.06
CA VAL A 4 3.53 18.97 17.02
C VAL A 4 4.20 18.07 18.03
N CYS A 5 5.08 17.19 17.56
CA CYS A 5 5.94 16.37 18.41
C CYS A 5 7.38 16.90 18.41
N ASN A 6 8.04 16.81 19.56
CA ASN A 6 9.43 17.19 19.74
C ASN A 6 10.15 16.15 20.62
N ALA A 7 11.45 16.32 20.84
CA ALA A 7 12.26 15.35 21.59
C ALA A 7 11.82 15.17 23.06
N THR A 8 10.87 15.93 23.59
CA THR A 8 10.35 15.77 24.96
C THR A 8 8.90 15.34 25.03
N GLN A 9 8.11 15.52 23.96
CA GLN A 9 6.67 15.30 23.98
C GLN A 9 6.10 14.94 22.60
N CYS A 10 5.14 14.02 22.59
CA CYS A 10 4.25 13.70 21.48
C CYS A 10 2.89 13.28 22.05
N ASP A 11 1.79 13.47 21.31
CA ASP A 11 0.46 13.01 21.71
C ASP A 11 0.33 11.49 21.62
N THR A 12 -0.58 10.88 22.37
CA THR A 12 -0.83 9.42 22.36
C THR A 12 -2.31 9.14 22.17
N VAL A 13 -2.62 7.96 21.64
CA VAL A 13 -3.98 7.44 21.52
C VAL A 13 -4.30 6.60 22.74
N SER A 14 -5.44 6.88 23.39
CA SER A 14 -5.88 6.11 24.56
C SER A 14 -6.25 4.69 24.17
N ASN A 15 -5.83 3.71 24.96
CA ASN A 15 -6.22 2.30 24.85
C ASN A 15 -7.25 1.87 25.92
N ASN A 16 -7.90 2.83 26.59
CA ASN A 16 -8.85 2.57 27.69
C ASN A 16 -10.10 1.80 27.25
N TYR A 17 -10.35 1.68 25.94
CA TYR A 17 -11.43 0.84 25.40
C TYR A 17 -11.30 -0.63 25.79
N THR A 18 -10.08 -1.09 26.10
CA THR A 18 -9.80 -2.46 26.56
C THR A 18 -10.36 -2.76 27.95
N SER A 19 -10.77 -1.73 28.70
CA SER A 19 -11.31 -1.85 30.07
C SER A 19 -12.81 -1.54 30.15
N LEU A 20 -13.52 -1.48 29.01
CA LEU A 20 -14.96 -1.22 28.98
C LEU A 20 -15.75 -2.39 29.59
N THR A 21 -16.86 -2.04 30.24
CA THR A 21 -17.87 -3.02 30.71
C THR A 21 -18.99 -3.19 29.67
N THR A 22 -19.87 -4.19 29.86
CA THR A 22 -20.90 -4.58 28.87
C THR A 22 -21.82 -3.43 28.44
N ASP A 23 -22.10 -2.47 29.32
CA ASP A 23 -23.01 -1.34 29.03
C ASP A 23 -22.27 -0.07 28.58
N GLN A 24 -21.01 -0.20 28.17
CA GLN A 24 -20.16 0.93 27.82
C GLN A 24 -19.62 0.84 26.40
N VAL A 25 -19.46 2.01 25.78
CA VAL A 25 -18.80 2.18 24.49
C VAL A 25 -17.70 3.22 24.58
N GLY A 26 -16.56 2.93 23.94
CA GLY A 26 -15.48 3.88 23.75
C GLY A 26 -15.74 4.73 22.52
N VAL A 27 -15.62 6.05 22.64
CA VAL A 27 -15.83 7.00 21.55
C VAL A 27 -14.57 7.82 21.34
N TYR A 28 -14.00 7.71 20.14
CA TYR A 28 -12.90 8.55 19.68
C TYR A 28 -13.45 9.66 18.79
N THR A 29 -13.06 10.90 19.07
CA THR A 29 -13.48 12.08 18.30
C THR A 29 -12.27 12.79 17.72
N THR A 30 -12.34 13.10 16.44
CA THR A 30 -11.41 14.01 15.75
C THR A 30 -12.23 15.08 15.05
N SER A 31 -11.87 16.36 15.23
CA SER A 31 -12.66 17.48 14.74
C SER A 31 -11.81 18.61 14.15
N LYS A 32 -12.40 19.37 13.23
CA LYS A 32 -11.78 20.58 12.66
C LYS A 32 -11.46 21.60 13.76
N ALA A 33 -12.31 21.65 14.79
CA ALA A 33 -12.17 22.54 15.94
C ALA A 33 -10.94 22.21 16.81
N GLY A 34 -10.46 20.97 16.82
CA GLY A 34 -9.21 20.64 17.51
C GLY A 34 -9.13 19.27 18.17
N ASP A 35 -10.21 18.48 18.21
CA ASP A 35 -10.14 17.15 18.82
C ASP A 35 -9.21 16.24 18.01
N ARG A 36 -8.37 15.46 18.70
CA ARG A 36 -7.38 14.56 18.11
C ARG A 36 -7.47 13.23 18.83
N PHE A 37 -8.22 12.28 18.27
CA PHE A 37 -8.55 11.01 18.94
C PHE A 37 -8.99 11.21 20.40
N ALA A 38 -9.75 12.27 20.66
CA ALA A 38 -10.26 12.56 22.00
C ALA A 38 -11.16 11.42 22.44
N TYR A 39 -10.77 10.74 23.52
CA TYR A 39 -11.44 9.55 24.01
C TYR A 39 -12.42 9.87 25.13
N LYS A 40 -13.62 9.30 25.05
CA LYS A 40 -14.59 9.28 26.15
C LYS A 40 -15.29 7.93 26.22
N VAL A 41 -15.77 7.59 27.41
CA VAL A 41 -16.69 6.47 27.60
C VAL A 41 -18.12 7.01 27.59
N ALA A 42 -19.00 6.36 26.84
CA ALA A 42 -20.43 6.60 26.90
C ALA A 42 -21.13 5.31 27.35
N ASN A 43 -22.26 5.44 28.04
CA ASN A 43 -23.08 4.30 28.43
C ASN A 43 -24.13 4.04 27.34
N VAL A 44 -24.42 2.77 27.10
CA VAL A 44 -25.52 2.33 26.25
C VAL A 44 -26.82 2.50 27.03
N ASP A 45 -27.76 3.24 26.46
CA ASP A 45 -29.09 3.44 27.03
C ASP A 45 -30.14 2.75 26.14
N SER A 46 -31.17 2.20 26.77
CA SER A 46 -32.33 1.58 26.12
C SER A 46 -33.48 2.56 25.89
N THR A 47 -33.31 3.83 26.25
CA THR A 47 -34.34 4.85 26.04
C THR A 47 -34.65 5.04 24.56
N THR A 48 -35.95 5.06 24.26
CA THR A 48 -36.43 5.36 22.90
C THR A 48 -36.15 6.84 22.59
N VAL A 49 -35.50 7.09 21.46
CA VAL A 49 -35.24 8.45 20.97
C VAL A 49 -36.10 8.74 19.74
N SER A 50 -36.54 9.99 19.59
CA SER A 50 -37.28 10.48 18.42
C SER A 50 -36.37 11.01 17.30
N SER A 51 -35.06 11.10 17.56
CA SER A 51 -34.06 11.49 16.57
C SER A 51 -33.79 10.37 15.56
N PRO A 52 -33.28 10.70 14.35
CA PRO A 52 -32.76 9.69 13.43
C PRO A 52 -31.75 8.78 14.14
N THR A 53 -31.92 7.46 13.97
CA THR A 53 -31.05 6.44 14.54
C THR A 53 -30.38 5.64 13.43
N TYR A 54 -29.18 5.14 13.72
CA TYR A 54 -28.52 4.13 12.91
C TYR A 54 -28.65 2.78 13.63
N SER A 55 -29.13 1.76 12.94
CA SER A 55 -29.22 0.39 13.45
C SER A 55 -28.12 -0.48 12.86
N ILE A 56 -27.44 -1.25 13.71
CA ILE A 56 -26.42 -2.22 13.27
C ILE A 56 -27.09 -3.61 13.24
N ASP A 57 -27.18 -4.20 12.05
CA ASP A 57 -27.58 -5.60 11.88
C ASP A 57 -26.32 -6.48 11.93
N VAL A 58 -26.17 -7.24 13.02
CA VAL A 58 -25.03 -8.14 13.22
C VAL A 58 -25.19 -9.50 12.53
N SER A 59 -26.37 -9.78 11.96
CA SER A 59 -26.65 -11.04 11.24
C SER A 59 -26.18 -11.01 9.78
N THR A 60 -26.08 -9.82 9.20
CA THR A 60 -25.53 -9.62 7.85
C THR A 60 -24.02 -9.37 7.94
N GLN A 61 -23.22 -10.30 7.42
CA GLN A 61 -21.76 -10.20 7.38
C GLN A 61 -21.26 -9.86 5.97
N TYR A 62 -20.17 -9.10 5.90
CA TYR A 62 -19.49 -8.72 4.65
C TYR A 62 -18.02 -9.18 4.69
N GLN A 63 -17.09 -8.41 4.12
CA GLN A 63 -15.68 -8.73 4.08
C GLN A 63 -15.01 -8.73 5.46
N THR A 64 -14.00 -9.57 5.62
CA THR A 64 -13.05 -9.47 6.73
C THR A 64 -12.00 -8.41 6.43
N MET A 65 -11.73 -7.52 7.38
CA MET A 65 -10.73 -6.47 7.23
C MET A 65 -9.30 -7.04 7.32
N ILE A 66 -8.50 -6.84 6.27
CA ILE A 66 -7.11 -7.31 6.21
C ILE A 66 -6.21 -6.51 7.17
N GLY A 67 -6.32 -5.18 7.11
CA GLY A 67 -5.55 -4.25 7.93
C GLY A 67 -5.51 -2.84 7.33
N PHE A 68 -4.84 -1.93 8.05
CA PHE A 68 -4.58 -0.56 7.61
C PHE A 68 -3.12 -0.21 7.88
N GLY A 69 -2.53 0.63 7.02
CA GLY A 69 -1.22 1.20 7.30
C GLY A 69 -0.65 2.04 6.17
N GLY A 70 0.63 1.84 5.85
CA GLY A 70 1.36 2.69 4.89
C GLY A 70 2.58 2.03 4.28
N THR A 71 3.32 2.79 3.46
CA THR A 71 4.44 2.29 2.66
C THR A 71 5.79 2.63 3.29
N PHE A 72 6.67 1.64 3.40
CA PHE A 72 8.08 1.80 3.80
C PHE A 72 8.94 2.21 2.61
N THR A 73 8.71 3.40 2.05
CA THR A 73 9.55 3.94 0.97
C THR A 73 10.92 4.38 1.50
N ASP A 74 11.92 4.51 0.61
CA ASP A 74 13.21 5.10 0.97
C ASP A 74 13.01 6.51 1.54
N ALA A 75 12.17 7.34 0.92
CA ALA A 75 11.86 8.68 1.42
C ALA A 75 11.28 8.65 2.84
N ALA A 76 10.39 7.72 3.16
CA ALA A 76 9.84 7.59 4.52
C ALA A 76 10.95 7.26 5.53
N ALA A 77 11.77 6.25 5.22
CA ALA A 77 12.88 5.85 6.07
C ALA A 77 13.93 6.96 6.24
N ILE A 78 14.41 7.56 5.16
CA ILE A 78 15.37 8.67 5.20
C ILE A 78 14.84 9.84 6.05
N ASN A 79 13.56 10.20 5.92
CA ASN A 79 13.00 11.31 6.70
C ASN A 79 12.90 10.97 8.19
N VAL A 80 12.54 9.73 8.55
CA VAL A 80 12.58 9.28 9.95
C VAL A 80 14.01 9.38 10.49
N TYR A 81 14.99 8.87 9.74
CA TYR A 81 16.39 8.82 10.19
C TYR A 81 17.11 10.18 10.21
N LYS A 82 16.53 11.23 9.62
CA LYS A 82 16.98 12.63 9.82
C LYS A 82 16.63 13.18 11.21
N LEU A 83 15.70 12.56 11.93
CA LEU A 83 15.33 12.96 13.28
C LEU A 83 16.33 12.41 14.31
N SER A 84 16.32 12.97 15.53
CA SER A 84 17.05 12.37 16.65
C SER A 84 16.48 10.99 17.01
N SER A 85 17.28 10.09 17.59
CA SER A 85 16.86 8.73 17.95
C SER A 85 15.56 8.69 18.77
N LYS A 86 15.38 9.64 19.69
CA LYS A 86 14.16 9.76 20.50
C LYS A 86 12.94 10.12 19.66
N LEU A 87 13.08 11.04 18.70
CA LEU A 87 12.01 11.38 17.78
C LEU A 87 11.71 10.25 16.78
N GLN A 88 12.73 9.51 16.34
CA GLN A 88 12.53 8.31 15.52
C GLN A 88 11.66 7.29 16.25
N GLN A 89 11.94 7.03 17.54
CA GLN A 89 11.13 6.11 18.33
C GLN A 89 9.71 6.64 18.50
N MET A 90 9.52 7.93 18.77
CA MET A 90 8.18 8.52 18.85
C MET A 90 7.39 8.34 17.55
N VAL A 91 8.02 8.47 16.37
CA VAL A 91 7.32 8.20 15.09
C VAL A 91 6.87 6.73 15.01
N LEU A 92 7.72 5.79 15.41
CA LEU A 92 7.35 4.38 15.45
C LEU A 92 6.22 4.13 16.45
N ASP A 93 6.28 4.74 17.62
CA ASP A 93 5.25 4.61 18.65
C ASP A 93 3.90 5.15 18.12
N GLN A 94 3.88 6.31 17.46
CA GLN A 94 2.67 6.89 16.89
C GLN A 94 1.98 5.97 15.88
N TYR A 95 2.73 5.21 15.08
CA TYR A 95 2.14 4.35 14.05
C TYR A 95 1.89 2.92 14.52
N PHE A 96 2.76 2.35 15.35
CA PHE A 96 2.81 0.90 15.55
C PHE A 96 2.56 0.45 17.00
N SER A 97 2.78 1.31 18.01
CA SER A 97 2.63 0.89 19.42
C SER A 97 1.16 0.91 19.89
N ASP A 98 0.93 0.34 21.08
CA ASP A 98 -0.39 0.30 21.74
C ASP A 98 -0.96 1.67 22.13
N THR A 99 -0.12 2.69 22.13
CA THR A 99 -0.52 4.08 22.39
C THR A 99 -0.50 4.94 21.13
N GLY A 100 -0.44 4.30 19.95
CA GLY A 100 -0.49 4.93 18.63
C GLY A 100 -1.67 4.43 17.79
N LEU A 101 -1.49 4.42 16.47
CA LEU A 101 -2.50 4.01 15.50
C LEU A 101 -2.57 2.49 15.27
N GLN A 102 -1.61 1.73 15.83
CA GLN A 102 -1.55 0.26 15.74
C GLN A 102 -1.70 -0.27 14.30
N TYR A 103 -0.94 0.29 13.35
CA TYR A 103 -0.91 -0.17 11.96
C TYR A 103 -0.64 -1.68 11.86
N THR A 104 -1.35 -2.34 10.94
CA THR A 104 -1.37 -3.81 10.75
C THR A 104 -1.08 -4.22 9.31
N LEU A 105 -0.83 -3.26 8.42
CA LEU A 105 -0.49 -3.49 7.03
C LEU A 105 0.69 -2.61 6.64
N GLY A 106 1.68 -3.15 5.94
CA GLY A 106 2.83 -2.40 5.45
C GLY A 106 3.17 -2.76 4.01
N ARG A 107 3.30 -1.76 3.14
CA ARG A 107 3.78 -1.95 1.77
C ARG A 107 5.28 -1.72 1.68
N VAL A 108 6.02 -2.60 1.01
CA VAL A 108 7.48 -2.48 0.83
C VAL A 108 7.83 -2.48 -0.65
N PRO A 109 8.42 -1.39 -1.17
CA PRO A 109 8.90 -1.37 -2.55
C PRO A 109 10.07 -2.32 -2.80
N ILE A 110 9.97 -3.09 -3.88
CA ILE A 110 11.05 -3.91 -4.43
C ILE A 110 11.88 -3.04 -5.38
N GLY A 111 13.07 -2.64 -4.92
CA GLY A 111 13.96 -1.72 -5.63
C GLY A 111 13.60 -0.26 -5.39
N SER A 112 14.07 0.61 -6.30
CA SER A 112 13.79 2.04 -6.24
C SER A 112 12.42 2.43 -6.78
N THR A 113 11.91 3.57 -6.30
CA THR A 113 10.65 4.19 -6.72
C THR A 113 10.88 5.67 -7.05
N ASP A 114 9.81 6.40 -7.38
CA ASP A 114 9.79 7.87 -7.41
C ASP A 114 10.06 8.50 -6.03
N PHE A 115 9.78 7.76 -4.94
CA PHE A 115 10.13 8.12 -3.55
C PHE A 115 11.50 7.57 -3.12
N SER A 116 12.43 7.41 -4.07
CA SER A 116 13.84 7.09 -3.82
C SER A 116 14.76 8.23 -4.26
N THR A 117 15.94 8.34 -3.66
CA THR A 117 16.92 9.39 -4.00
C THR A 117 17.71 9.13 -5.29
N GLY A 118 17.60 7.91 -5.82
CA GLY A 118 18.20 7.49 -7.07
C GLY A 118 17.57 6.20 -7.60
N VAL A 119 17.84 5.88 -8.87
CA VAL A 119 17.37 4.65 -9.51
C VAL A 119 18.35 3.52 -9.20
N TYR A 120 17.84 2.43 -8.64
CA TYR A 120 18.59 1.20 -8.40
C TYR A 120 17.67 -0.03 -8.53
N SER A 121 18.29 -1.18 -8.78
CA SER A 121 17.70 -2.51 -8.65
C SER A 121 18.55 -3.36 -7.70
N TYR A 122 18.15 -4.60 -7.43
CA TYR A 122 18.96 -5.52 -6.63
C TYR A 122 19.90 -6.40 -7.47
N ASN A 123 19.90 -6.28 -8.80
CA ASN A 123 20.77 -7.09 -9.66
C ASN A 123 21.16 -6.34 -10.94
N ASP A 124 22.14 -5.45 -10.85
CA ASP A 124 22.56 -4.61 -11.98
C ASP A 124 23.55 -5.28 -12.94
N VAL A 125 23.99 -6.52 -12.66
CA VAL A 125 24.89 -7.27 -13.55
C VAL A 125 24.10 -7.77 -14.77
N VAL A 126 24.50 -7.28 -15.95
CA VAL A 126 23.85 -7.59 -17.23
C VAL A 126 23.83 -9.10 -17.50
N ASP A 127 22.67 -9.60 -17.93
CA ASP A 127 22.44 -11.01 -18.30
C ASP A 127 22.71 -12.02 -17.16
N ASP A 128 22.69 -11.57 -15.90
CA ASP A 128 22.70 -12.47 -14.74
C ASP A 128 21.31 -13.09 -14.50
N PHE A 129 20.90 -13.96 -15.43
CA PHE A 129 19.62 -14.67 -15.40
C PHE A 129 19.46 -15.58 -14.17
N GLU A 130 20.56 -15.97 -13.52
CA GLU A 130 20.57 -16.86 -12.36
C GLU A 130 20.58 -16.10 -11.02
N MET A 131 20.60 -14.75 -11.05
CA MET A 131 20.65 -13.87 -9.88
C MET A 131 21.85 -14.12 -8.96
N LYS A 132 23.02 -14.46 -9.53
CA LYS A 132 24.24 -14.73 -8.76
C LYS A 132 24.76 -13.50 -8.00
N HIS A 133 24.50 -12.30 -8.51
CA HIS A 133 24.94 -11.04 -7.94
C HIS A 133 23.79 -10.26 -7.29
N PHE A 134 22.64 -10.92 -7.05
CA PHE A 134 21.51 -10.29 -6.37
C PHE A 134 21.90 -9.83 -4.95
N SER A 135 21.55 -8.59 -4.60
CA SER A 135 21.83 -8.04 -3.29
C SER A 135 20.87 -6.93 -2.89
N ILE A 136 20.36 -7.00 -1.66
CA ILE A 136 19.57 -5.95 -1.01
C ILE A 136 20.43 -4.99 -0.17
N ASN A 137 21.75 -4.95 -0.37
CA ASN A 137 22.66 -4.12 0.44
C ASN A 137 22.31 -2.63 0.42
N VAL A 138 21.71 -2.13 -0.67
CA VAL A 138 21.21 -0.76 -0.76
C VAL A 138 20.15 -0.47 0.31
N ASP A 139 19.24 -1.40 0.59
CA ASP A 139 18.17 -1.24 1.57
C ASP A 139 18.67 -1.35 3.03
N LYS A 140 19.78 -2.07 3.23
CA LYS A 140 20.52 -2.17 4.50
C LYS A 140 21.36 -0.93 4.80
N SER A 141 21.67 -0.15 3.76
CA SER A 141 22.59 0.97 3.88
C SER A 141 21.96 2.16 4.59
N SER A 142 22.80 3.04 5.14
CA SER A 142 22.39 4.34 5.67
C SER A 142 21.86 5.31 4.59
N ALA A 143 21.95 4.95 3.30
CA ALA A 143 21.33 5.74 2.24
C ALA A 143 19.82 5.49 2.15
N SER A 144 19.32 4.33 2.60
CA SER A 144 17.91 3.96 2.56
C SER A 144 17.29 3.81 3.96
N HIS A 145 17.96 3.12 4.90
CA HIS A 145 17.41 2.73 6.21
C HIS A 145 16.12 1.88 6.16
N LYS A 146 15.69 1.39 4.99
CA LYS A 146 14.39 0.72 4.81
C LYS A 146 14.28 -0.54 5.67
N ILE A 147 15.28 -1.44 5.63
CA ILE A 147 15.25 -2.67 6.43
C ILE A 147 15.27 -2.36 7.93
N GLU A 148 16.14 -1.44 8.35
CA GLU A 148 16.25 -1.04 9.75
C GLU A 148 14.92 -0.45 10.28
N LEU A 149 14.26 0.39 9.49
CA LEU A 149 12.96 0.96 9.85
C LEU A 149 11.88 -0.13 9.99
N ILE A 150 11.82 -1.07 9.04
CA ILE A 150 10.83 -2.17 9.07
C ILE A 150 11.05 -3.04 10.31
N GLN A 151 12.29 -3.45 10.60
CA GLN A 151 12.61 -4.24 11.79
C GLN A 151 12.20 -3.52 13.08
N ARG A 152 12.43 -2.22 13.17
CA ARG A 152 12.01 -1.42 14.33
C ARG A 152 10.49 -1.32 14.44
N ALA A 153 9.76 -1.21 13.33
CA ALA A 153 8.30 -1.22 13.33
C ALA A 153 7.75 -2.56 13.82
N LEU A 154 8.28 -3.67 13.30
CA LEU A 154 7.92 -5.04 13.72
C LEU A 154 8.20 -5.28 15.22
N ASN A 155 9.27 -4.71 15.76
CA ASN A 155 9.60 -4.80 17.18
C ASN A 155 8.77 -3.85 18.07
N THR A 156 8.17 -2.80 17.51
CA THR A 156 7.39 -1.80 18.26
C THR A 156 5.94 -2.25 18.44
N THR A 157 5.41 -3.04 17.50
CA THR A 157 4.01 -3.43 17.49
C THR A 157 3.71 -4.60 18.43
N SER A 158 2.50 -4.60 18.99
CA SER A 158 1.91 -5.76 19.67
C SER A 158 0.99 -6.58 18.75
N ARG A 159 0.80 -6.11 17.51
CA ARG A 159 -0.12 -6.66 16.51
C ARG A 159 0.67 -7.36 15.41
N ASP A 160 0.03 -8.32 14.75
CA ASP A 160 0.59 -8.92 13.54
C ASP A 160 0.50 -7.91 12.37
N ILE A 161 1.65 -7.51 11.82
CA ILE A 161 1.74 -6.64 10.64
C ILE A 161 1.87 -7.53 9.41
N LYS A 162 0.87 -7.48 8.54
CA LYS A 162 0.96 -8.09 7.22
C LYS A 162 1.79 -7.19 6.31
N LEU A 163 2.95 -7.66 5.87
CA LEU A 163 3.74 -6.96 4.87
C LEU A 163 3.41 -7.44 3.48
N PHE A 164 3.31 -6.53 2.50
CA PHE A 164 3.23 -6.90 1.10
C PHE A 164 4.22 -6.11 0.25
N ALA A 165 4.75 -6.75 -0.79
CA ALA A 165 5.76 -6.16 -1.66
C ALA A 165 5.17 -5.74 -3.02
N SER A 166 5.73 -4.69 -3.63
CA SER A 166 5.34 -4.25 -4.99
C SER A 166 6.55 -3.66 -5.70
N SER A 167 6.70 -3.94 -6.99
CA SER A 167 7.86 -3.51 -7.80
C SER A 167 7.47 -2.43 -8.78
N TRP A 168 8.31 -1.40 -8.93
CA TRP A 168 8.11 -0.32 -9.92
C TRP A 168 8.76 -0.65 -11.26
N ALA A 169 9.95 -1.24 -11.24
CA ALA A 169 10.65 -1.67 -12.45
C ALA A 169 11.68 -2.77 -12.13
N PRO A 170 11.97 -3.65 -13.10
CA PRO A 170 13.04 -4.64 -12.99
C PRO A 170 14.42 -4.00 -13.26
N PRO A 171 15.52 -4.76 -13.08
CA PRO A 171 16.83 -4.33 -13.59
C PRO A 171 16.80 -3.94 -15.07
N THR A 172 17.49 -2.85 -15.44
CA THR A 172 17.43 -2.26 -16.79
C THR A 172 17.88 -3.21 -17.89
N TRP A 173 18.78 -4.15 -17.60
CA TRP A 173 19.24 -5.13 -18.58
C TRP A 173 18.13 -6.12 -19.00
N MET A 174 17.07 -6.25 -18.20
CA MET A 174 15.87 -7.03 -18.57
C MET A 174 14.90 -6.26 -19.47
N THR A 175 15.05 -4.94 -19.60
CA THR A 175 14.07 -4.09 -20.28
C THR A 175 14.45 -3.79 -21.72
N THR A 176 13.45 -3.68 -22.60
CA THR A 176 13.64 -3.46 -24.04
C THR A 176 14.29 -2.10 -24.32
N GLU A 177 13.90 -1.09 -23.56
CA GLU A 177 14.36 0.30 -23.71
C GLU A 177 15.65 0.61 -22.94
N ASN A 178 16.21 -0.37 -22.21
CA ASN A 178 17.39 -0.19 -21.34
C ASN A 178 17.23 0.98 -20.34
N THR A 179 16.01 1.15 -19.83
CA THR A 179 15.63 2.13 -18.82
C THR A 179 14.60 1.51 -17.88
N THR A 180 14.38 2.14 -16.74
CA THR A 180 13.27 1.83 -15.83
C THR A 180 12.02 2.65 -16.14
N LEU A 181 12.10 3.67 -17.01
CA LEU A 181 11.00 4.58 -17.29
C LEU A 181 10.10 4.05 -18.42
N ASN A 182 8.81 3.83 -18.15
CA ASN A 182 7.83 3.32 -19.13
C ASN A 182 8.35 2.13 -19.95
N CYS A 183 9.05 1.23 -19.27
CA CYS A 183 9.81 0.16 -19.89
C CYS A 183 8.95 -1.10 -20.06
N HIS A 184 9.44 -2.03 -20.89
CA HIS A 184 8.83 -3.35 -21.08
C HIS A 184 9.89 -4.45 -20.90
N VAL A 185 9.52 -5.61 -20.37
CA VAL A 185 10.43 -6.77 -20.31
C VAL A 185 10.75 -7.25 -21.72
N LYS A 186 12.00 -7.64 -21.98
CA LYS A 186 12.40 -8.25 -23.26
C LYS A 186 11.68 -9.59 -23.48
N GLY A 187 11.23 -9.82 -24.71
CA GLY A 187 10.58 -11.08 -25.08
C GLY A 187 9.17 -11.20 -24.50
N LYS A 188 8.69 -12.42 -24.30
CA LYS A 188 7.30 -12.71 -23.86
C LYS A 188 7.25 -13.55 -22.58
N PRO A 189 6.16 -13.50 -21.80
CA PRO A 189 5.96 -14.42 -20.68
C PRO A 189 6.21 -15.88 -21.07
N GLY A 190 6.87 -16.64 -20.21
CA GLY A 190 7.40 -17.98 -20.47
C GLY A 190 8.84 -18.01 -21.00
N GLU A 191 9.38 -16.89 -21.46
CA GLU A 191 10.77 -16.78 -21.95
C GLU A 191 11.76 -16.37 -20.84
N LYS A 192 13.06 -16.38 -21.18
CA LYS A 192 14.16 -16.27 -20.20
C LYS A 192 14.12 -15.00 -19.33
N TYR A 193 13.72 -13.86 -19.87
CA TYR A 193 13.70 -12.59 -19.12
C TYR A 193 12.54 -12.55 -18.12
N TRP A 194 11.37 -13.10 -18.48
CA TRP A 194 10.21 -13.18 -17.60
C TRP A 194 10.40 -14.21 -16.48
N LYS A 195 11.05 -15.34 -16.79
CA LYS A 195 11.50 -16.32 -15.78
C LYS A 195 12.51 -15.72 -14.81
N ALA A 196 13.47 -14.93 -15.33
CA ALA A 196 14.43 -14.22 -14.50
C ALA A 196 13.75 -13.16 -13.62
N LEU A 197 12.72 -12.48 -14.11
CA LEU A 197 11.93 -11.54 -13.31
C LEU A 197 11.21 -12.24 -12.15
N ALA A 198 10.57 -13.39 -12.39
CA ALA A 198 9.95 -14.18 -11.32
C ALA A 198 11.00 -14.64 -10.28
N LEU A 199 12.18 -15.09 -10.72
CA LEU A 199 13.31 -15.43 -9.84
C LEU A 199 13.81 -14.21 -9.05
N TYR A 200 13.87 -13.03 -9.66
CA TYR A 200 14.27 -11.79 -8.99
C TYR A 200 13.35 -11.46 -7.81
N TYR A 201 12.03 -11.59 -7.98
CA TYR A 201 11.08 -11.42 -6.88
C TYR A 201 11.23 -12.49 -5.80
N SER A 202 11.47 -13.75 -6.18
CA SER A 202 11.73 -14.82 -5.22
C SER A 202 12.97 -14.53 -4.37
N LYS A 203 14.05 -14.04 -4.99
CA LYS A 203 15.29 -13.66 -4.30
C LYS A 203 15.11 -12.48 -3.35
N PHE A 204 14.23 -11.55 -3.68
CA PHE A 204 13.84 -10.47 -2.76
C PHE A 204 13.17 -11.02 -1.50
N LEU A 205 12.20 -11.93 -1.65
CA LEU A 205 11.50 -12.55 -0.52
C LEU A 205 12.46 -13.35 0.35
N ASP A 206 13.33 -14.16 -0.25
CA ASP A 206 14.37 -14.93 0.46
C ASP A 206 15.27 -13.98 1.27
N ALA A 207 15.83 -12.95 0.62
CA ALA A 207 16.80 -12.06 1.24
C ALA A 207 16.19 -11.19 2.35
N TYR A 208 14.91 -10.82 2.26
CA TYR A 208 14.21 -10.12 3.34
C TYR A 208 13.85 -11.06 4.50
N SER A 209 13.51 -12.33 4.22
CA SER A 209 13.26 -13.33 5.25
C SER A 209 14.52 -13.62 6.08
N GLU A 210 15.70 -13.63 5.44
CA GLU A 210 17.01 -13.69 6.13
C GLU A 210 17.23 -12.52 7.10
N GLU A 211 16.60 -11.37 6.88
CA GLU A 211 16.61 -10.20 7.77
C GLU A 211 15.46 -10.21 8.79
N GLY A 212 14.72 -11.33 8.88
CA GLY A 212 13.56 -11.48 9.77
C GLY A 212 12.30 -10.76 9.29
N ILE A 213 12.24 -10.36 8.01
CA ILE A 213 11.10 -9.67 7.41
C ILE A 213 10.38 -10.62 6.46
N ASN A 214 9.23 -11.13 6.90
CA ASN A 214 8.40 -12.03 6.09
C ASN A 214 7.25 -11.27 5.42
N PHE A 215 6.87 -11.73 4.22
CA PHE A 215 5.79 -11.12 3.44
C PHE A 215 4.56 -12.02 3.43
N TRP A 216 3.41 -11.39 3.68
CA TRP A 216 2.09 -11.99 3.51
C TRP A 216 1.68 -12.05 2.04
N ALA A 217 2.02 -11.02 1.26
CA ALA A 217 1.62 -10.92 -0.14
C ALA A 217 2.67 -10.21 -1.01
N MET A 218 2.48 -10.29 -2.32
CA MET A 218 3.10 -9.38 -3.27
C MET A 218 2.10 -8.99 -4.36
N THR A 219 2.26 -7.81 -4.92
CA THR A 219 1.55 -7.44 -6.15
C THR A 219 2.37 -7.85 -7.36
N VAL A 220 1.70 -8.07 -8.48
CA VAL A 220 2.37 -8.50 -9.73
C VAL A 220 3.28 -7.40 -10.27
N GLN A 221 2.81 -6.15 -10.25
CA GLN A 221 3.52 -4.98 -10.75
C GLN A 221 2.81 -3.72 -10.25
N ASN A 222 3.54 -2.72 -9.76
CA ASN A 222 2.96 -1.40 -9.48
C ASN A 222 2.56 -0.71 -10.78
N GLU A 223 1.30 -0.27 -10.89
CA GLU A 223 0.78 0.56 -11.99
C GLU A 223 1.19 0.09 -13.39
N PRO A 224 0.84 -1.15 -13.78
CA PRO A 224 1.21 -1.71 -15.07
C PRO A 224 0.61 -0.94 -16.26
N SER A 225 -0.47 -0.18 -16.05
CA SER A 225 -1.09 0.59 -17.12
C SER A 225 -0.29 1.86 -17.44
N LYS A 226 -0.26 2.26 -18.72
CA LYS A 226 0.28 3.56 -19.10
C LYS A 226 -0.80 4.63 -18.90
N SER A 227 -0.61 5.50 -17.91
CA SER A 227 -1.49 6.65 -17.74
C SER A 227 -1.37 7.64 -18.91
N ILE A 228 -2.51 8.07 -19.45
CA ILE A 228 -2.59 9.06 -20.54
C ILE A 228 -2.20 10.46 -20.03
N LEU A 229 -2.30 10.70 -18.72
CA LEU A 229 -2.10 12.01 -18.08
C LEU A 229 -0.77 12.13 -17.33
N GLN A 230 0.06 11.08 -17.32
CA GLN A 230 1.33 11.09 -16.60
C GLN A 230 2.36 11.95 -17.35
N THR A 231 2.54 13.20 -16.89
CA THR A 231 3.51 14.15 -17.44
C THR A 231 4.92 14.00 -16.86
N SER A 232 5.05 13.31 -15.74
CA SER A 232 6.32 13.08 -15.03
C SER A 232 6.76 11.62 -15.18
N ALA A 233 8.04 11.40 -15.45
CA ALA A 233 8.58 10.04 -15.66
C ALA A 233 9.25 9.53 -14.38
N TRP A 234 8.82 8.37 -13.91
CA TRP A 234 9.47 7.58 -12.87
C TRP A 234 9.53 6.11 -13.28
N GLN A 235 10.15 5.29 -12.45
CA GLN A 235 10.28 3.85 -12.65
C GLN A 235 8.89 3.24 -12.90
N SER A 236 8.69 2.61 -14.05
CA SER A 236 7.42 2.00 -14.43
C SER A 236 7.65 0.89 -15.45
N LEU A 237 7.34 -0.35 -15.06
CA LEU A 237 7.23 -1.48 -15.97
C LEU A 237 5.77 -1.58 -16.46
N ARG A 238 5.59 -1.51 -17.77
CA ARG A 238 4.26 -1.53 -18.40
C ARG A 238 3.89 -2.94 -18.84
N LEU A 239 2.69 -3.37 -18.43
CA LEU A 239 2.13 -4.66 -18.79
C LEU A 239 0.71 -4.47 -19.35
N THR A 240 0.43 -5.06 -20.50
CA THR A 240 -0.96 -5.30 -20.93
C THR A 240 -1.63 -6.30 -19.98
N ALA A 241 -2.97 -6.32 -19.94
CA ALA A 241 -3.70 -7.30 -19.13
C ALA A 241 -3.39 -8.75 -19.56
N ALA A 242 -3.12 -8.97 -20.85
CA ALA A 242 -2.73 -10.29 -21.37
C ALA A 242 -1.32 -10.68 -20.93
N GLU A 243 -0.36 -9.75 -20.92
CA GLU A 243 0.99 -10.01 -20.41
C GLU A 243 0.99 -10.27 -18.91
N GLU A 244 0.20 -9.53 -18.12
CA GLU A 244 0.04 -9.77 -16.68
C GLU A 244 -0.52 -11.17 -16.43
N ARG A 245 -1.59 -11.56 -17.13
CA ARG A 245 -2.17 -12.92 -17.09
C ARG A 245 -1.12 -13.99 -17.42
N ASP A 246 -0.41 -13.81 -18.53
CA ASP A 246 0.53 -14.82 -19.01
C ASP A 246 1.77 -14.89 -18.11
N PHE A 247 2.23 -13.77 -17.54
CA PHE A 247 3.30 -13.76 -16.56
C PHE A 247 2.90 -14.49 -15.28
N ILE A 248 1.69 -14.26 -14.77
CA ILE A 248 1.17 -14.97 -13.59
C ILE A 248 1.15 -16.48 -13.85
N LYS A 249 0.58 -16.94 -14.96
CA LYS A 249 0.38 -18.38 -15.17
C LYS A 249 1.64 -19.12 -15.62
N LEU A 250 2.56 -18.47 -16.35
CA LEU A 250 3.73 -19.13 -16.96
C LEU A 250 4.99 -19.00 -16.12
N ASP A 251 5.15 -17.92 -15.34
CA ASP A 251 6.40 -17.62 -14.65
C ASP A 251 6.21 -17.32 -13.16
N LEU A 252 5.48 -16.25 -12.81
CA LEU A 252 5.38 -15.75 -11.42
C LEU A 252 4.66 -16.74 -10.50
N GLY A 253 3.45 -17.17 -10.88
CA GLY A 253 2.62 -18.08 -10.09
C GLY A 253 3.31 -19.42 -9.82
N PRO A 254 3.78 -20.15 -10.84
CA PRO A 254 4.55 -21.39 -10.64
C PRO A 254 5.78 -21.20 -9.76
N ARG A 255 6.51 -20.09 -9.94
CA ARG A 255 7.70 -19.80 -9.13
C ARG A 255 7.37 -19.56 -7.66
N MET A 256 6.39 -18.70 -7.37
CA MET A 256 5.99 -18.42 -5.99
C MET A 256 5.35 -19.63 -5.33
N ALA A 257 4.55 -20.43 -6.05
CA ALA A 257 4.01 -21.66 -5.50
C ALA A 257 5.08 -22.70 -5.14
N GLN A 258 6.23 -22.69 -5.83
CA GLN A 258 7.36 -23.56 -5.53
C GLN A 258 8.17 -23.07 -4.33
N ASP A 259 8.51 -21.77 -4.31
CA ASP A 259 9.49 -21.23 -3.36
C ASP A 259 8.83 -20.64 -2.11
N HIS A 260 7.62 -20.09 -2.25
CA HIS A 260 6.89 -19.30 -1.24
C HIS A 260 5.39 -19.68 -1.21
N PRO A 261 5.01 -20.94 -0.91
CA PRO A 261 3.67 -21.48 -1.16
C PRO A 261 2.52 -20.77 -0.42
N ASP A 262 2.81 -20.08 0.69
CA ASP A 262 1.82 -19.35 1.46
C ASP A 262 1.61 -17.89 1.00
N LEU A 263 2.50 -17.38 0.16
CA LEU A 263 2.49 -16.00 -0.34
C LEU A 263 1.24 -15.74 -1.18
N LYS A 264 0.53 -14.64 -0.89
CA LYS A 264 -0.60 -14.20 -1.70
C LYS A 264 -0.14 -13.36 -2.88
N ILE A 265 -0.63 -13.66 -4.07
CA ILE A 265 -0.40 -12.82 -5.27
C ILE A 265 -1.60 -11.91 -5.47
N ILE A 266 -1.33 -10.61 -5.63
CA ILE A 266 -2.29 -9.54 -5.84
C ILE A 266 -2.10 -9.00 -7.27
N ALA A 267 -3.10 -9.20 -8.15
CA ALA A 267 -3.08 -8.66 -9.51
C ALA A 267 -3.73 -7.26 -9.55
N GLY A 268 -3.54 -6.50 -10.63
CA GLY A 268 -4.12 -5.17 -10.79
C GLY A 268 -3.20 -4.03 -10.35
N ASP A 269 -3.08 -3.80 -9.02
CA ASP A 269 -2.23 -2.78 -8.36
C ASP A 269 -2.13 -1.44 -9.12
N ASP A 270 -3.29 -0.94 -9.57
CA ASP A 270 -3.43 0.25 -10.42
C ASP A 270 -4.77 0.95 -10.13
N GLN A 271 -5.07 2.04 -10.83
CA GLN A 271 -6.27 2.84 -10.62
C GLN A 271 -7.56 2.01 -10.72
N LYS A 272 -8.48 2.26 -9.77
CA LYS A 272 -9.84 1.66 -9.78
C LYS A 272 -10.55 1.77 -11.12
N SER A 273 -10.32 2.88 -11.82
CA SER A 273 -10.93 3.16 -13.12
C SER A 273 -10.62 2.11 -14.18
N THR A 274 -9.50 1.40 -14.05
CA THR A 274 -9.00 0.41 -15.03
C THR A 274 -9.37 -1.04 -14.72
N ILE A 275 -9.96 -1.32 -13.55
CA ILE A 275 -10.20 -2.69 -13.06
C ILE A 275 -10.94 -3.54 -14.10
N LEU A 276 -12.04 -3.04 -14.64
CA LEU A 276 -12.88 -3.79 -15.58
C LEU A 276 -12.24 -3.96 -16.96
N ASP A 277 -11.29 -3.11 -17.33
CA ASP A 277 -10.55 -3.22 -18.60
C ASP A 277 -9.37 -4.22 -18.50
N ARG A 278 -8.99 -4.59 -17.27
CA ARG A 278 -7.83 -5.45 -16.98
C ARG A 278 -8.22 -6.80 -16.38
N LEU A 279 -9.40 -7.33 -16.73
CA LEU A 279 -9.89 -8.60 -16.17
C LEU A 279 -9.19 -9.87 -16.68
N ALA A 280 -8.33 -9.77 -17.70
CA ALA A 280 -7.71 -10.94 -18.32
C ALA A 280 -7.00 -11.92 -17.35
N PRO A 281 -6.29 -11.47 -16.28
CA PRO A 281 -5.74 -12.37 -15.26
C PRO A 281 -6.79 -13.16 -14.49
N PHE A 282 -7.98 -12.58 -14.28
CA PHE A 282 -9.06 -13.19 -13.50
C PHE A 282 -9.99 -14.07 -14.36
N GLU A 283 -10.01 -13.85 -15.68
CA GLU A 283 -10.83 -14.63 -16.63
C GLU A 283 -10.15 -15.92 -17.11
N ASP A 284 -8.84 -16.06 -16.92
CA ASP A 284 -8.06 -17.25 -17.25
C ASP A 284 -7.82 -18.11 -16.01
N VAL A 285 -8.38 -19.32 -16.00
CA VAL A 285 -8.32 -20.25 -14.85
C VAL A 285 -6.89 -20.65 -14.47
N ASP A 286 -5.95 -20.65 -15.41
CA ASP A 286 -4.55 -20.99 -15.13
C ASP A 286 -3.79 -19.84 -14.48
N ALA A 287 -4.22 -18.60 -14.69
CA ALA A 287 -3.72 -17.45 -13.94
C ALA A 287 -4.45 -17.32 -12.59
N LEU A 288 -5.79 -17.39 -12.60
CA LEU A 288 -6.65 -17.17 -11.44
C LEU A 288 -6.30 -18.09 -10.27
N LYS A 289 -5.90 -19.35 -10.51
CA LYS A 289 -5.49 -20.29 -9.45
C LYS A 289 -4.32 -19.82 -8.59
N TYR A 290 -3.52 -18.87 -9.09
CA TYR A 290 -2.41 -18.26 -8.34
C TYR A 290 -2.80 -16.93 -7.70
N ILE A 291 -3.88 -16.29 -8.15
CA ILE A 291 -4.29 -14.96 -7.69
C ILE A 291 -5.14 -15.11 -6.42
N SER A 292 -4.76 -14.38 -5.38
CA SER A 292 -5.52 -14.31 -4.13
C SER A 292 -6.34 -13.04 -4.01
N GLY A 293 -5.90 -11.95 -4.65
CA GLY A 293 -6.54 -10.66 -4.52
C GLY A 293 -6.38 -9.73 -5.73
N LEU A 294 -7.22 -8.69 -5.74
CA LEU A 294 -7.12 -7.53 -6.60
C LEU A 294 -6.59 -6.34 -5.79
N GLY A 295 -5.47 -5.77 -6.24
CA GLY A 295 -4.93 -4.51 -5.73
C GLY A 295 -5.50 -3.34 -6.52
N PHE A 296 -5.82 -2.23 -5.87
CA PHE A 296 -6.23 -1.02 -6.56
C PHE A 296 -5.77 0.24 -5.83
N HIS A 297 -5.56 1.28 -6.63
CA HIS A 297 -5.09 2.59 -6.21
C HIS A 297 -6.21 3.62 -6.24
N TRP A 298 -6.03 4.69 -5.45
CA TRP A 298 -6.84 5.88 -5.55
C TRP A 298 -6.00 7.14 -5.37
N TYR A 299 -6.02 7.98 -6.41
CA TYR A 299 -5.45 9.32 -6.35
C TYR A 299 -6.57 10.32 -6.56
N ARG A 300 -6.74 11.18 -5.56
CA ARG A 300 -7.83 12.16 -5.51
C ARG A 300 -8.00 12.95 -6.80
N ASP A 301 -6.88 13.36 -7.40
CA ASP A 301 -6.77 14.22 -8.57
C ASP A 301 -7.34 13.57 -9.83
N LEU A 302 -7.28 12.24 -9.92
CA LEU A 302 -7.79 11.48 -11.06
C LEU A 302 -9.22 11.01 -10.78
N ASP A 303 -9.46 10.42 -9.61
CA ASP A 303 -10.72 9.76 -9.28
C ASP A 303 -11.93 10.70 -9.23
N PHE A 304 -11.78 11.89 -8.66
CA PHE A 304 -12.91 12.79 -8.42
C PHE A 304 -13.03 13.94 -9.43
N PHE A 305 -11.98 14.20 -10.21
CA PHE A 305 -11.95 15.32 -11.15
C PHE A 305 -12.17 14.89 -12.61
N PHE A 306 -11.54 13.80 -13.05
CA PHE A 306 -11.58 13.39 -14.47
C PHE A 306 -12.54 12.24 -14.76
N PHE A 307 -12.71 11.28 -13.83
CA PHE A 307 -13.34 10.01 -14.18
C PHE A 307 -14.76 9.78 -13.64
N SER A 308 -15.19 10.45 -12.56
CA SER A 308 -16.61 10.53 -12.15
C SER A 308 -16.77 11.36 -10.87
N LEU A 309 -17.94 11.98 -10.65
CA LEU A 309 -18.34 12.49 -9.31
C LEU A 309 -18.41 11.37 -8.26
N GLY A 310 -18.37 10.11 -8.71
CA GLY A 310 -18.52 8.90 -7.89
C GLY A 310 -17.23 8.15 -7.57
N GLY A 311 -16.04 8.49 -8.08
CA GLY A 311 -14.77 7.81 -7.70
C GLY A 311 -14.65 6.32 -8.08
N ASP A 312 -15.40 5.85 -9.10
CA ASP A 312 -15.33 4.48 -9.65
C ASP A 312 -15.60 3.32 -8.65
N PHE A 313 -16.33 3.56 -7.55
CA PHE A 313 -16.65 2.50 -6.57
C PHE A 313 -17.62 1.43 -7.11
N ASP A 314 -18.41 1.75 -8.13
CA ASP A 314 -19.29 0.79 -8.82
C ASP A 314 -18.48 -0.30 -9.54
N LYS A 315 -17.27 0.00 -10.00
CA LYS A 315 -16.34 -0.99 -10.57
C LYS A 315 -15.85 -1.98 -9.53
N LEU A 316 -15.59 -1.54 -8.30
CA LEU A 316 -15.24 -2.42 -7.17
C LEU A 316 -16.40 -3.38 -6.86
N LEU A 317 -17.63 -2.85 -6.78
CA LEU A 317 -18.82 -3.67 -6.57
C LEU A 317 -19.01 -4.69 -7.70
N THR A 318 -18.87 -4.26 -8.96
CA THR A 318 -18.98 -5.13 -10.13
C THR A 318 -17.92 -6.23 -10.10
N PHE A 319 -16.68 -5.91 -9.74
CA PHE A 319 -15.61 -6.89 -9.61
C PHE A 319 -15.92 -7.91 -8.51
N ASN A 320 -16.30 -7.44 -7.31
CA ASN A 320 -16.63 -8.32 -6.18
C ASN A 320 -17.80 -9.27 -6.50
N GLN A 321 -18.82 -8.80 -7.23
CA GLN A 321 -19.93 -9.65 -7.67
C GLN A 321 -19.48 -10.72 -8.67
N LYS A 322 -18.50 -10.42 -9.53
CA LYS A 322 -17.96 -11.37 -10.53
C LYS A 322 -16.96 -12.36 -9.92
N TYR A 323 -16.19 -11.93 -8.92
CA TYR A 323 -15.12 -12.72 -8.28
C TYR A 323 -15.20 -12.62 -6.75
N PRO A 324 -16.25 -13.18 -6.12
CA PRO A 324 -16.48 -13.03 -4.67
C PRO A 324 -15.39 -13.67 -3.79
N ASP A 325 -14.65 -14.65 -4.32
CA ASP A 325 -13.57 -15.35 -3.60
C ASP A 325 -12.21 -14.63 -3.71
N VAL A 326 -12.12 -13.57 -4.52
CA VAL A 326 -10.91 -12.75 -4.67
C VAL A 326 -11.02 -11.54 -3.75
N PHE A 327 -10.13 -11.42 -2.76
CA PHE A 327 -10.16 -10.25 -1.88
C PHE A 327 -9.78 -8.99 -2.66
N MET A 328 -10.31 -7.84 -2.25
CA MET A 328 -9.90 -6.55 -2.80
C MET A 328 -9.07 -5.81 -1.75
N LEU A 329 -7.93 -5.27 -2.14
CA LEU A 329 -7.06 -4.49 -1.27
C LEU A 329 -6.73 -3.16 -1.91
N ALA A 330 -7.00 -2.11 -1.14
CA ALA A 330 -6.66 -0.76 -1.47
C ALA A 330 -5.15 -0.57 -1.19
N THR A 331 -4.29 -0.76 -2.19
CA THR A 331 -2.83 -0.94 -2.04
C THR A 331 -2.02 0.35 -2.06
N GLU A 332 -2.54 1.42 -2.66
CA GLU A 332 -1.95 2.75 -2.61
C GLU A 332 -2.99 3.87 -2.63
N ALA A 333 -2.72 4.89 -1.83
CA ALA A 333 -3.50 6.11 -1.77
C ALA A 333 -2.59 7.30 -1.55
N CYS A 334 -2.84 8.39 -2.28
CA CYS A 334 -2.26 9.67 -1.90
C CYS A 334 -3.19 10.83 -2.21
N GLU A 335 -3.05 11.88 -1.39
CA GLU A 335 -3.59 13.20 -1.71
C GLU A 335 -2.62 13.85 -2.70
N GLY A 336 -2.84 13.60 -4.00
CA GLY A 336 -1.98 14.07 -5.07
C GLY A 336 -2.09 15.57 -5.37
N TYR A 337 -1.63 15.95 -6.56
CA TYR A 337 -1.53 17.34 -7.00
C TYR A 337 -2.79 17.77 -7.75
N LEU A 338 -3.54 18.70 -7.15
CA LEU A 338 -4.53 19.50 -7.88
C LEU A 338 -3.99 20.92 -8.05
N PRO A 339 -4.15 21.57 -9.22
CA PRO A 339 -3.93 23.00 -9.36
C PRO A 339 -4.65 23.77 -8.23
N SER A 340 -4.03 24.81 -7.68
CA SER A 340 -4.55 25.51 -6.49
C SER A 340 -5.96 26.09 -6.63
N TRP A 341 -6.43 26.31 -7.87
CA TRP A 341 -7.79 26.76 -8.17
C TRP A 341 -8.81 25.61 -8.28
N LEU A 342 -8.35 24.35 -8.30
CA LEU A 342 -9.16 23.12 -8.40
C LEU A 342 -9.09 22.24 -7.14
N GLY A 343 -8.18 22.52 -6.23
CA GLY A 343 -8.01 21.70 -5.04
C GLY A 343 -6.97 22.26 -4.11
N THR A 344 -6.33 21.36 -3.35
CA THR A 344 -5.45 21.79 -2.27
C THR A 344 -4.10 22.33 -2.76
N GLY A 345 -3.69 22.17 -4.02
CA GLY A 345 -2.34 22.58 -4.46
C GLY A 345 -1.27 21.52 -4.16
N SER A 346 -0.08 21.69 -4.75
CA SER A 346 1.07 20.78 -4.57
C SER A 346 1.62 20.77 -3.16
N GLY A 347 2.18 19.62 -2.77
CA GLY A 347 3.05 19.48 -1.61
C GLY A 347 2.33 19.54 -0.27
N VAL A 348 3.13 19.53 0.79
CA VAL A 348 2.67 19.61 2.18
C VAL A 348 2.11 20.99 2.51
N SER A 349 1.09 21.02 3.36
CA SER A 349 0.59 22.27 3.96
C SER A 349 0.28 22.02 5.41
N LEU A 350 1.25 22.35 6.26
CA LEU A 350 1.19 22.07 7.70
C LEU A 350 0.52 23.21 8.48
N THR A 351 0.50 24.41 7.91
CA THR A 351 0.01 25.64 8.56
C THR A 351 -1.41 26.01 8.15
N ASP A 352 -1.92 25.49 7.03
CA ASP A 352 -3.30 25.71 6.58
C ASP A 352 -4.19 24.58 7.12
N SER A 353 -5.00 24.91 8.13
CA SER A 353 -5.89 23.95 8.78
C SER A 353 -7.05 23.52 7.90
N ASP A 354 -7.53 24.38 7.01
CA ASP A 354 -8.66 24.07 6.13
C ASP A 354 -8.22 23.10 5.05
N LYS A 355 -7.06 23.37 4.46
CA LYS A 355 -6.42 22.48 3.50
C LYS A 355 -6.09 21.12 4.11
N SER A 356 -5.49 21.10 5.30
CA SER A 356 -5.17 19.86 6.02
C SER A 356 -6.41 19.05 6.37
N TRP A 357 -7.46 19.71 6.86
CA TRP A 357 -8.72 19.06 7.23
C TRP A 357 -9.43 18.49 6.00
N SER A 358 -9.47 19.22 4.88
CA SER A 358 -10.06 18.75 3.62
C SER A 358 -9.35 17.50 3.08
N ARG A 359 -8.02 17.42 3.18
CA ARG A 359 -7.25 16.22 2.83
C ARG A 359 -7.64 15.03 3.71
N ALA A 360 -7.68 15.22 5.03
CA ALA A 360 -8.07 14.17 5.97
C ALA A 360 -9.52 13.67 5.74
N GLU A 361 -10.45 14.58 5.47
CA GLU A 361 -11.84 14.25 5.16
C GLU A 361 -11.94 13.42 3.87
N THR A 362 -11.16 13.76 2.85
CA THR A 362 -11.15 13.01 1.57
C THR A 362 -10.62 11.59 1.76
N THR A 363 -9.52 11.44 2.48
CA THR A 363 -8.97 10.12 2.84
C THR A 363 -10.00 9.29 3.60
N ARG A 364 -10.66 9.86 4.62
CA ARG A 364 -11.72 9.19 5.38
C ARG A 364 -12.89 8.77 4.50
N MET A 365 -13.41 9.67 3.67
CA MET A 365 -14.58 9.39 2.84
C MET A 365 -14.29 8.30 1.80
N THR A 366 -13.07 8.23 1.31
CA THR A 366 -12.67 7.18 0.36
C THR A 366 -12.57 5.83 1.07
N LEU A 367 -11.95 5.78 2.25
CA LEU A 367 -11.89 4.56 3.08
C LEU A 367 -13.28 4.03 3.46
N LEU A 368 -14.28 4.90 3.67
CA LEU A 368 -15.64 4.48 4.00
C LEU A 368 -16.44 3.91 2.82
N LYS A 369 -16.03 4.22 1.59
CA LYS A 369 -16.71 3.77 0.35
C LYS A 369 -16.04 2.55 -0.29
N THR A 370 -14.82 2.26 0.15
CA THR A 370 -13.97 1.15 -0.30
C THR A 370 -14.21 -0.05 0.60
#